data_AF-K8X5S4-F1
#
_entry.id   AF-K8X5S4-F1
#
_cell.length_a   1.000
_cell.length_b   1.000
_cell.length_c   1.000
_cell.angle_alpha   90.00
_cell.angle_beta   90.00
_cell.angle_gamma   90.00
#
_symmetry.space_group_name_H-M   'P 1'
#
loop_
_entity.id
_entity.type
_entity.pdbx_description
1 polymer ?
#
loop_
_entity_poly.entity_id
_entity_poly.type
_entity_poly.pdbx_seq_one_letter_code
_entity_poly.pdbx_strand_id
1 'polypeptide(L)' 'MNTVKLDTCEHLCPFPLIEAKKAITSMGTGDLLIIEYDCAQATENIPRWAAEEGH' A
#
# COMPACT_ATOMS: atom_id res chain seq x y z
N MET A 1 5.04 -8.24 15.19
CA MET A 1 4.18 -8.47 14.03
C MET A 1 2.88 -7.73 14.26
N ASN A 2 2.84 -6.50 13.79
CA ASN A 2 1.64 -5.69 13.76
C ASN A 2 1.03 -5.76 12.36
N THR A 3 -0.30 -5.74 12.26
CA THR A 3 -0.99 -5.71 10.97
C THR A 3 -1.69 -4.37 10.81
N VAL A 4 -1.25 -3.58 9.84
CA VAL A 4 -1.85 -2.31 9.46
C VAL A 4 -2.81 -2.56 8.30
N LYS A 5 -4.06 -2.12 8.44
CA LYS A 5 -5.06 -2.18 7.37
C LYS A 5 -5.31 -0.77 6.84
N LEU A 6 -5.26 -0.61 5.53
CA LEU A 6 -5.47 0.65 4.83
C LEU A 6 -6.61 0.46 3.82
N ASP A 7 -7.67 1.24 3.93
CA ASP A 7 -8.77 1.25 2.97
C ASP A 7 -8.66 2.47 2.06
N THR A 8 -8.63 2.23 0.76
CA THR A 8 -8.49 3.25 -0.29
C THR A 8 -9.55 3.08 -1.39
N CYS A 9 -10.61 2.31 -1.14
CA CYS A 9 -11.67 2.00 -2.13
C CYS A 9 -12.52 3.21 -2.57
N GLU A 10 -12.30 4.40 -2.01
CA GLU A 10 -12.96 5.64 -2.46
C GLU A 10 -11.98 6.60 -3.16
N HIS A 11 -10.70 6.21 -3.26
CA HIS A 11 -9.63 7.07 -3.72
C HIS A 11 -9.07 6.58 -5.05
N LEU A 12 -9.25 7.41 -6.08
CA LEU A 12 -8.66 7.16 -7.39
C LEU A 12 -7.13 7.26 -7.33
N CYS A 13 -6.47 6.53 -8.22
CA CYS A 13 -5.04 6.57 -8.37
C CYS A 13 -4.54 8.02 -8.67
N PRO A 14 -3.45 8.50 -8.03
CA PRO A 14 -2.39 7.75 -7.35
C PRO A 14 -2.50 7.67 -5.81
N PHE A 15 -3.63 8.03 -5.22
CA PHE A 15 -3.77 8.10 -3.75
C PHE A 15 -3.48 6.77 -3.01
N PRO A 16 -3.96 5.60 -3.46
CA PRO A 16 -3.67 4.33 -2.79
C PRO A 16 -2.18 4.06 -2.61
N LEU A 17 -1.37 4.39 -3.62
CA LEU A 17 0.08 4.20 -3.59
C LEU A 17 0.76 5.16 -2.61
N ILE A 18 0.30 6.41 -2.54
CA ILE A 18 0.87 7.41 -1.63
C ILE A 18 0.60 7.03 -0.17
N GLU A 19 -0.62 6.59 0.12
CA GLU A 19 -0.98 6.17 1.48
C GLU A 19 -0.27 4.86 1.87
N ALA A 20 -0.10 3.91 0.95
CA ALA A 20 0.73 2.73 1.18
C ALA A 20 2.18 3.10 1.55
N LYS A 21 2.80 4.03 0.80
CA LYS A 21 4.15 4.53 1.07
C LYS A 21 4.27 5.16 2.47
N LYS A 22 3.32 6.00 2.85
CA LYS A 22 3.28 6.65 4.17
C LYS A 22 3.11 5.63 5.29
N ALA A 23 2.23 4.64 5.10
CA ALA A 23 2.01 3.58 6.06
C ALA A 23 3.30 2.78 6.29
N ILE A 24 3.96 2.32 5.23
CA ILE A 24 5.23 1.57 5.35
C ILE A 24 6.33 2.40 6.03
N THR A 25 6.42 3.70 5.74
CA THR A 25 7.39 4.60 6.40
C THR A 25 7.20 4.65 7.93
N SER A 26 5.97 4.44 8.40
CA SER A 26 5.62 4.46 9.82
C SER A 26 5.62 3.05 10.46
N MET A 27 5.87 2.00 9.68
CA MET A 27 5.85 0.60 10.11
C MET A 27 7.25 0.08 10.43
N GLY A 28 7.32 -0.90 11.33
CA GLY A 28 8.57 -1.59 11.66
C GLY A 28 8.85 -2.76 10.72
N THR A 29 10.11 -3.17 10.65
CA THR A 29 10.49 -4.41 9.94
C THR A 29 9.76 -5.61 10.53
N GLY A 30 9.06 -6.37 9.67
CA GLY A 30 8.26 -7.52 10.06
C GLY A 30 6.80 -7.22 10.38
N ASP A 31 6.33 -5.98 10.16
CA ASP A 31 4.91 -5.65 10.15
C ASP A 31 4.28 -5.93 8.78
N LEU A 32 2.96 -6.18 8.77
CA LEU A 32 2.19 -6.52 7.57
C LEU A 32 1.26 -5.36 7.21
N LEU A 33 1.31 -4.89 5.95
CA LEU A 33 0.36 -3.92 5.42
C LEU A 33 -0.67 -4.63 4.55
N ILE A 34 -1.95 -4.47 4.87
CA ILE A 34 -3.07 -4.93 4.03
C ILE A 34 -3.73 -3.68 3.47
N ILE A 35 -3.77 -3.57 2.14
CA ILE A 35 -4.40 -2.45 1.44
C ILE A 35 -5.61 -2.93 0.63
N GLU A 36 -6.77 -2.33 0.89
CA GLU A 36 -7.98 -2.51 0.10
C GLU A 36 -8.10 -1.34 -0.89
N TYR A 37 -8.35 -1.67 -2.16
CA TYR A 37 -8.43 -0.70 -3.25
C TYR A 37 -9.48 -1.15 -4.28
N ASP A 38 -10.09 -0.19 -4.97
CA ASP A 38 -11.06 -0.40 -6.05
C ASP A 38 -10.51 0.06 -7.42
N CYS A 39 -9.45 0.88 -7.43
CA CYS A 39 -8.80 1.39 -8.63
C CYS A 39 -8.08 0.25 -9.38
N ALA A 40 -8.47 -0.03 -10.63
CA ALA A 40 -7.85 -1.07 -11.46
C ALA A 40 -6.32 -0.90 -11.61
N GLN A 41 -5.83 0.35 -11.70
CA GLN A 41 -4.39 0.64 -11.82
C GLN A 41 -3.60 0.34 -10.54
N ALA A 42 -4.25 0.30 -9.37
CA ALA A 42 -3.59 -0.03 -8.11
C ALA A 42 -3.11 -1.50 -8.09
N THR A 43 -3.80 -2.38 -8.82
CA THR A 43 -3.43 -3.79 -9.03
C THR A 43 -2.02 -3.97 -9.58
N GLU A 44 -1.56 -3.04 -10.44
CA GLU A 44 -0.21 -3.11 -11.03
C GLU A 44 0.78 -2.20 -10.29
N ASN A 45 0.33 -1.00 -9.92
CA ASN A 45 1.21 0.02 -9.33
C ASN A 45 1.69 -0.36 -7.92
N ILE A 46 0.83 -0.93 -7.07
CA ILE A 46 1.20 -1.28 -5.68
C ILE A 46 2.22 -2.43 -5.68
N PRO A 47 2.00 -3.58 -6.36
CA PRO A 47 2.98 -4.65 -6.37
C PRO A 47 4.29 -4.24 -7.05
N ARG A 48 4.22 -3.44 -8.12
CA ARG A 48 5.42 -2.93 -8.79
C ARG A 48 6.26 -2.08 -7.86
N TRP A 49 5.65 -1.13 -7.16
CA TRP A 49 6.36 -0.29 -6.21
C TRP A 49 6.94 -1.11 -5.05
N ALA A 50 6.17 -2.06 -4.50
CA ALA A 50 6.67 -2.95 -3.46
C ALA A 50 7.91 -3.74 -3.92
N ALA A 51 7.90 -4.26 -5.14
CA ALA A 51 9.05 -4.94 -5.73
C ALA A 51 10.26 -4.02 -5.99
N GLU A 52 10.03 -2.76 -6.40
CA GLU A 52 11.09 -1.76 -6.62
C GLU A 52 11.80 -1.35 -5.30
N GLU A 53 11.06 -1.25 -4.18
CA GLU A 53 11.62 -0.92 -2.86
C GLU A 53 12.11 -2.15 -2.06
N GLY A 54 11.79 -3.37 -2.51
CA GLY A 54 12.18 -4.61 -1.85
C GLY A 54 11.33 -4.96 -0.63
N HIS A 55 10.04 -4.65 -0.67
CA HIS A 55 9.03 -5.03 0.32
C HIS A 55 8.39 -6.40 0.06
#